data_AF-A0A7W5DB14-F1
#
_entry.id   AF-A0A7W5DB14-F1
#
_cell.length_a   1.000
_cell.length_b   1.000
_cell.length_c   1.000
_cell.angle_alpha   90.00
_cell.angle_beta   90.00
_cell.angle_gamma   90.00
#
_symmetry.space_group_name_H-M   'P 1'
#
loop_
_entity.id
_entity.type
_entity.pdbx_description
1 polymer ?
#
loop_
_entity_poly.entity_id
_entity_poly.type
_entity_poly.pdbx_seq_one_letter_code
_entity_poly.pdbx_strand_id
1 'polypeptide(L)'
;MSSIDGTIKKRRKALFSWFSRNESDLLAHRQAPWLDVSEFPGHQDAQEQNNRQPDPNRQRARHAATFGAAVPPVSQHEEQREPEARQDASEGEGDKVLHESHYRPQRRPHGLNTDIPVTTSPARRGRFWVVTLMAAIAIAGTFSLGRWQLSRAAQKEAIQAEIDEQKNLEPLDQAAFMALDNASSSALHRPVRLRGLWLAPHTVYLDNRQMHGIPGFYVLTPFAIEGSNQTVMVQRGWIQRNFNDRAQLQPVVTPPGLVEVVGTISPPPSHLLDLGKAEPGAPMPGGAGSSPIRQNLDLEAYRADTGLPLRTDISLQQTGEASEGLQRDWPAPALGVEKHYGYAFQWFGLSTLVLILYVWFQFIAPYRRARLARRG
;
A
#
# COMPACT_ATOMS: atom_id res chain seq x y z
N MET A 1 12.62 -24.80 -56.06
CA MET A 1 12.22 -24.18 -54.76
C MET A 1 12.33 -25.19 -53.61
N SER A 2 13.54 -25.68 -53.28
CA SER A 2 13.71 -26.69 -52.20
C SER A 2 14.96 -26.44 -51.32
N SER A 3 15.73 -25.38 -51.58
CA SER A 3 17.00 -25.12 -50.86
C SER A 3 16.87 -24.12 -49.71
N ILE A 4 15.82 -23.28 -49.70
CA ILE A 4 15.62 -22.21 -48.70
C ILE A 4 15.02 -22.75 -47.39
N ASP A 5 14.19 -23.80 -47.45
CA ASP A 5 13.50 -24.38 -46.29
C ASP A 5 14.45 -25.15 -45.35
N GLY A 6 15.47 -25.80 -45.93
CA GLY A 6 16.49 -26.53 -45.17
C GLY A 6 17.42 -25.62 -44.36
N THR A 7 17.63 -24.37 -44.78
CA THR A 7 18.50 -23.40 -44.10
C THR A 7 17.82 -22.76 -42.90
N ILE A 8 16.51 -22.53 -42.96
CA ILE A 8 15.70 -22.01 -41.84
C ILE A 8 15.62 -23.05 -40.72
N LYS A 9 15.45 -24.34 -41.05
CA LYS A 9 15.44 -25.44 -40.07
C LYS A 9 16.81 -25.67 -39.41
N LYS A 10 17.91 -25.54 -40.16
CA LYS A 10 19.27 -25.68 -39.61
C LYS A 10 19.68 -24.52 -38.70
N ARG A 11 19.24 -23.28 -38.98
CA ARG A 11 19.51 -22.12 -38.11
C ARG A 11 18.78 -22.16 -36.77
N ARG A 12 17.61 -22.83 -36.69
CA ARG A 12 16.88 -23.06 -35.42
C ARG A 12 17.66 -23.92 -34.41
N LYS A 13 18.43 -24.91 -34.87
CA LYS A 13 19.14 -25.87 -33.98
C LYS A 13 20.38 -25.31 -33.28
N ALA A 14 20.96 -24.22 -33.78
CA ALA A 14 22.25 -23.72 -33.27
C ALA A 14 22.12 -22.55 -32.27
N LEU A 15 20.97 -21.86 -32.22
CA LEU A 15 20.81 -20.62 -31.46
C LEU A 15 20.30 -20.82 -30.02
N PHE A 16 19.88 -22.03 -29.66
CA PHE A 16 19.44 -22.36 -28.30
C PHE A 16 19.86 -23.79 -27.95
N SER A 17 21.14 -24.00 -27.61
CA SER A 17 21.68 -25.37 -27.41
C SER A 17 21.06 -26.09 -26.22
N TRP A 18 20.61 -25.35 -25.20
CA TRP A 18 19.84 -25.90 -24.07
C TRP A 18 18.37 -26.15 -24.47
N PHE A 19 17.66 -25.15 -25.03
CA PHE A 19 16.23 -25.30 -25.36
C PHE A 19 15.99 -26.29 -26.50
N SER A 20 16.86 -26.38 -27.51
CA SER A 20 16.69 -27.34 -28.61
C SER A 20 16.83 -28.79 -28.14
N ARG A 21 17.51 -29.03 -27.01
CA ARG A 21 17.61 -30.35 -26.39
C ARG A 21 16.34 -30.73 -25.61
N ASN A 22 15.59 -29.73 -25.14
CA ASN A 22 14.36 -29.88 -24.34
C ASN A 22 13.10 -29.35 -25.06
N GLU A 23 13.15 -29.12 -26.37
CA GLU A 23 12.12 -28.38 -27.12
C GLU A 23 10.75 -29.09 -27.06
N SER A 24 10.77 -30.42 -27.03
CA SER A 24 9.57 -31.24 -26.82
C SER A 24 8.99 -31.12 -25.42
N ASP A 25 9.80 -30.98 -24.38
CA ASP A 25 9.34 -30.87 -22.99
C ASP A 25 8.85 -29.46 -22.64
N LEU A 26 9.43 -28.44 -23.28
CA LEU A 26 9.11 -27.03 -23.08
C LEU A 26 7.82 -26.59 -23.77
N LEU A 27 7.43 -27.27 -24.85
CA LEU A 27 6.24 -26.98 -25.65
C LEU A 27 5.13 -28.02 -25.52
N ALA A 28 5.37 -29.16 -24.86
CA ALA A 28 4.35 -30.18 -24.66
C ALA A 28 3.28 -29.76 -23.64
N HIS A 29 2.02 -29.84 -24.04
CA HIS A 29 0.92 -29.99 -23.09
C HIS A 29 1.05 -31.36 -22.40
N ARG A 30 1.33 -31.39 -21.10
CA ARG A 30 1.31 -32.65 -20.35
C ARG A 30 -0.14 -33.12 -20.19
N GLN A 31 -0.56 -34.08 -21.02
CA GLN A 31 -1.68 -34.97 -20.70
C GLN A 31 -1.18 -36.00 -19.69
N ALA A 32 -1.66 -35.93 -18.45
CA ALA A 32 -1.39 -36.98 -17.46
C ALA A 32 -2.20 -38.24 -17.79
N PRO A 33 -1.64 -39.45 -17.71
CA PRO A 33 -2.40 -40.68 -17.84
C PRO A 33 -3.27 -40.86 -16.58
N TRP A 34 -4.59 -40.95 -16.76
CA TRP A 34 -5.52 -41.31 -15.69
C TRP A 34 -5.28 -42.76 -15.29
N LEU A 35 -4.87 -42.98 -14.03
CA LEU A 35 -4.97 -44.28 -13.38
C LEU A 35 -6.41 -44.46 -12.89
N ASP A 36 -7.03 -45.51 -13.41
CA ASP A 36 -8.29 -46.10 -12.99
C ASP A 36 -8.23 -46.47 -11.50
N VAL A 37 -9.15 -45.91 -10.69
CA VAL A 37 -9.33 -46.29 -9.29
C VAL A 37 -10.71 -46.90 -9.15
N SER A 38 -10.79 -48.13 -9.62
CA SER A 38 -11.81 -49.10 -9.24
C SER A 38 -11.17 -50.02 -8.19
N GLU A 39 -11.34 -49.71 -6.90
CA GLU A 39 -11.46 -50.71 -5.80
C GLU A 39 -11.41 -50.03 -4.42
N PHE A 40 -12.54 -50.10 -3.71
CA PHE A 40 -12.62 -50.00 -2.26
C PHE A 40 -12.40 -51.41 -1.67
N PRO A 41 -11.70 -51.51 -0.54
CA PRO A 41 -12.33 -52.02 0.70
C PRO A 41 -11.91 -51.14 1.90
N GLY A 42 -12.62 -50.99 3.02
CA GLY A 42 -13.55 -51.87 3.71
C GLY A 42 -13.05 -52.11 5.15
N HIS A 43 -13.50 -51.26 6.09
CA HIS A 43 -13.57 -51.44 7.56
C HIS A 43 -12.32 -51.50 8.48
N GLN A 44 -12.56 -51.04 9.72
CA GLN A 44 -11.82 -51.16 11.00
C GLN A 44 -10.72 -50.09 11.23
N ASP A 45 -10.65 -49.34 12.35
CA ASP A 45 -11.20 -49.51 13.70
C ASP A 45 -11.47 -48.19 14.43
N ALA A 46 -12.36 -48.30 15.42
CA ALA A 46 -12.70 -47.29 16.40
C ALA A 46 -11.66 -47.21 17.52
N GLN A 47 -11.27 -46.00 17.93
CA GLN A 47 -11.02 -45.56 19.31
C GLN A 47 -10.15 -44.29 19.28
N GLU A 48 -10.75 -43.15 19.62
CA GLU A 48 -10.16 -42.10 20.48
C GLU A 48 -11.12 -40.89 20.53
N GLN A 49 -12.26 -41.10 21.18
CA GLN A 49 -13.03 -40.01 21.78
C GLN A 49 -12.83 -40.08 23.28
N ASN A 50 -11.81 -39.40 23.82
CA ASN A 50 -11.88 -38.91 25.20
C ASN A 50 -10.82 -37.84 25.49
N ASN A 51 -11.20 -36.57 25.37
CA ASN A 51 -10.90 -35.49 26.34
C ASN A 51 -11.14 -34.12 25.71
N ARG A 52 -12.32 -33.57 25.96
CA ARG A 52 -12.52 -32.12 26.01
C ARG A 52 -13.20 -31.80 27.33
N GLN A 53 -12.48 -31.16 28.23
CA GLN A 53 -13.06 -30.32 29.27
C GLN A 53 -12.45 -28.92 29.14
N PRO A 54 -13.28 -27.86 29.13
CA PRO A 54 -12.83 -26.49 29.19
C PRO A 54 -12.80 -26.01 30.65
N ASP A 55 -11.80 -25.23 31.03
CA ASP A 55 -11.87 -24.44 32.26
C ASP A 55 -11.26 -23.04 32.04
N PRO A 56 -11.98 -21.94 32.36
CA PRO A 56 -11.49 -20.57 32.24
C PRO A 56 -11.19 -19.94 33.61
N ASN A 57 -10.01 -19.33 33.81
CA ASN A 57 -9.92 -18.07 34.57
C ASN A 57 -8.54 -17.39 34.57
N ARG A 58 -8.61 -16.05 34.48
CA ARG A 58 -7.78 -15.01 35.14
C ARG A 58 -6.28 -15.27 35.37
N GLN A 59 -5.46 -14.34 34.86
CA GLN A 59 -4.86 -13.28 35.70
C GLN A 59 -4.24 -12.15 34.87
N ARG A 60 -4.28 -10.95 35.47
CA ARG A 60 -3.92 -9.63 34.93
C ARG A 60 -2.44 -9.25 35.18
N ALA A 61 -2.03 -8.20 34.47
CA ALA A 61 -0.91 -7.26 34.71
C ALA A 61 0.47 -7.72 34.17
N ARG A 62 1.17 -6.94 33.34
CA ARG A 62 1.59 -5.55 33.59
C ARG A 62 1.68 -4.68 32.32
N HIS A 63 1.46 -3.40 32.54
CA HIS A 63 1.45 -2.28 31.61
C HIS A 63 2.85 -1.90 31.08
N ALA A 64 2.93 -1.57 29.78
CA ALA A 64 3.85 -0.58 29.25
C ALA A 64 3.02 0.45 28.45
N ALA A 65 3.01 1.69 28.92
CA ALA A 65 2.23 2.77 28.33
C ALA A 65 3.01 3.42 27.19
N THR A 66 2.51 3.27 25.97
CA THR A 66 2.92 4.06 24.81
C THR A 66 1.80 5.06 24.51
N PHE A 67 2.06 6.35 24.69
CA PHE A 67 1.12 7.42 24.31
C PHE A 67 1.15 7.60 22.80
N GLY A 68 0.20 6.96 22.11
CA GLY A 68 -0.17 7.28 20.73
C GLY A 68 -1.57 7.87 20.72
N ALA A 69 -1.69 9.19 20.54
CA ALA A 69 -2.98 9.82 20.29
C ALA A 69 -3.37 9.57 18.82
N ALA A 70 -4.22 8.58 18.60
CA ALA A 70 -4.94 8.41 17.35
C ALA A 70 -6.19 9.32 17.36
N VAL A 71 -6.30 10.20 16.36
CA VAL A 71 -7.55 10.92 16.06
C VAL A 71 -8.18 10.23 14.84
N PRO A 72 -9.45 9.79 14.90
CA PRO A 72 -10.08 9.13 13.76
C PRO A 72 -10.44 10.16 12.66
N PRO A 73 -10.48 9.74 11.39
CA PRO A 73 -10.92 10.62 10.30
C PRO A 73 -12.43 10.87 10.40
N VAL A 74 -12.82 12.14 10.26
CA VAL A 74 -14.23 12.53 10.09
C VAL A 74 -14.63 12.20 8.65
N SER A 75 -15.54 11.25 8.49
CA SER A 75 -16.26 11.00 7.24
C SER A 75 -17.43 11.99 7.13
N GLN A 76 -17.40 12.83 6.09
CA GLN A 76 -18.55 13.61 5.65
C GLN A 76 -19.58 12.68 5.03
N HIS A 77 -20.82 12.75 5.50
CA HIS A 77 -22.00 12.35 4.73
C HIS A 77 -22.99 13.51 4.70
N GLU A 78 -23.38 13.85 3.49
CA GLU A 78 -24.31 14.91 3.11
C GLU A 78 -25.51 14.21 2.48
N GLU A 79 -26.71 14.27 3.09
CA GLU A 79 -27.98 14.02 2.38
C GLU A 79 -29.21 14.60 3.11
N GLN A 80 -29.68 15.73 2.55
CA GLN A 80 -31.05 16.18 2.21
C GLN A 80 -32.32 15.87 3.06
N ARG A 81 -33.06 16.98 3.34
CA ARG A 81 -34.54 17.23 3.32
C ARG A 81 -35.45 16.42 4.29
N GLU A 82 -36.53 16.91 4.90
CA GLU A 82 -37.43 18.10 4.83
C GLU A 82 -38.29 18.12 6.14
N PRO A 83 -39.22 19.09 6.37
CA PRO A 83 -39.59 19.59 7.69
C PRO A 83 -40.89 19.00 8.26
N GLU A 84 -41.01 19.00 9.59
CA GLU A 84 -42.31 18.91 10.26
C GLU A 84 -42.44 19.97 11.35
N ALA A 85 -43.53 20.72 11.24
CA ALA A 85 -43.99 21.73 12.17
C ALA A 85 -45.35 21.29 12.73
N ARG A 86 -45.68 21.82 13.93
CA ARG A 86 -46.95 21.76 14.68
C ARG A 86 -47.12 20.48 15.50
N GLN A 87 -47.65 20.47 16.72
CA GLN A 87 -48.29 21.43 17.64
C GLN A 87 -48.22 20.72 19.02
N ASP A 88 -48.08 21.39 20.16
CA ASP A 88 -49.25 21.81 20.93
C ASP A 88 -48.89 22.78 22.06
N ALA A 89 -49.91 23.54 22.43
CA ALA A 89 -49.93 24.70 23.28
C ALA A 89 -50.10 24.39 24.78
N SER A 90 -49.73 25.41 25.55
CA SER A 90 -50.32 25.90 26.81
C SER A 90 -50.08 25.13 28.12
N GLU A 91 -49.33 25.78 29.01
CA GLU A 91 -49.61 26.08 30.43
C GLU A 91 -48.36 26.87 30.91
N GLY A 92 -48.41 28.13 31.33
CA GLY A 92 -49.18 28.68 32.43
C GLY A 92 -48.17 29.20 33.47
N GLU A 93 -48.06 30.53 33.58
CA GLU A 93 -47.64 31.33 34.75
C GLU A 93 -46.64 30.73 35.76
N GLY A 94 -45.48 31.36 35.96
CA GLY A 94 -44.68 31.08 37.16
C GLY A 94 -43.24 31.57 37.16
N ASP A 95 -43.06 32.89 37.16
CA ASP A 95 -41.79 33.53 37.51
C ASP A 95 -41.41 33.13 38.95
N LYS A 96 -40.38 32.29 39.10
CA LYS A 96 -39.77 31.97 40.41
C LYS A 96 -38.25 32.06 40.33
N VAL A 97 -37.81 33.29 40.53
CA VAL A 97 -36.63 33.65 41.31
C VAL A 97 -36.48 32.71 42.51
N LEU A 98 -35.35 32.01 42.60
CA LEU A 98 -34.99 31.18 43.76
C LEU A 98 -33.69 31.71 44.38
N HIS A 99 -33.92 32.50 45.44
CA HIS A 99 -33.15 32.81 46.66
C HIS A 99 -31.69 33.29 46.55
N GLU A 100 -31.43 34.57 46.85
CA GLU A 100 -31.16 35.14 48.20
C GLU A 100 -29.91 34.53 48.86
N SER A 101 -28.75 35.18 48.95
CA SER A 101 -28.41 36.50 49.53
C SER A 101 -28.62 36.61 51.05
N HIS A 102 -27.92 35.77 51.83
CA HIS A 102 -27.52 36.14 53.18
C HIS A 102 -26.16 36.85 53.18
N TYR A 103 -26.15 38.15 52.86
CA TYR A 103 -25.02 39.03 53.18
C TYR A 103 -25.41 39.92 54.36
N ARG A 104 -24.91 39.57 55.54
CA ARG A 104 -24.99 40.42 56.75
C ARG A 104 -24.05 41.63 56.55
N PRO A 105 -24.51 42.89 56.70
CA PRO A 105 -23.59 44.00 56.79
C PRO A 105 -22.95 43.99 58.19
N GLN A 106 -21.68 43.61 58.27
CA GLN A 106 -20.89 43.74 59.49
C GLN A 106 -20.69 45.24 59.76
N ARG A 107 -21.29 45.75 60.84
CA ARG A 107 -21.02 47.09 61.37
C ARG A 107 -19.53 47.20 61.70
N ARG A 108 -18.89 48.26 61.20
CA ARG A 108 -17.51 48.63 61.55
C ARG A 108 -17.43 49.00 63.03
N PRO A 109 -16.53 48.43 63.83
CA PRO A 109 -16.02 49.11 65.01
C PRO A 109 -14.99 50.15 64.56
N HIS A 110 -15.14 51.36 65.07
CA HIS A 110 -14.10 52.40 65.00
C HIS A 110 -12.84 51.93 65.74
N GLY A 111 -11.68 52.15 65.11
CA GLY A 111 -10.39 52.17 65.79
C GLY A 111 -9.64 50.83 65.79
N LEU A 112 -8.85 50.60 64.73
CA LEU A 112 -7.48 50.10 64.86
C LEU A 112 -6.78 50.31 63.50
N ASN A 113 -5.76 51.15 63.48
CA ASN A 113 -4.78 51.18 62.39
C ASN A 113 -4.09 49.81 62.37
N THR A 114 -4.42 48.97 61.40
CA THR A 114 -3.58 47.85 61.00
C THR A 114 -3.29 47.99 59.53
N ASP A 115 -2.07 48.43 59.23
CA ASP A 115 -1.48 48.39 57.90
C ASP A 115 -1.40 46.93 57.46
N ILE A 116 -2.42 46.45 56.74
CA ILE A 116 -2.36 45.16 56.07
C ILE A 116 -1.53 45.35 54.80
N PRO A 117 -0.35 44.71 54.65
CA PRO A 117 0.37 44.76 53.39
C PRO A 117 -0.47 44.05 52.34
N VAL A 118 -0.92 44.80 51.33
CA VAL A 118 -1.55 44.26 50.12
C VAL A 118 -0.51 43.36 49.46
N THR A 119 -0.62 42.05 49.68
CA THR A 119 0.19 41.06 48.98
C THR A 119 -0.25 41.05 47.51
N THR A 120 0.46 41.82 46.68
CA THR A 120 0.29 41.80 45.23
C THR A 120 0.47 40.36 44.74
N SER A 121 -0.63 39.74 44.30
CA SER A 121 -0.65 38.32 43.93
C SER A 121 0.33 38.02 42.78
N PRO A 122 1.33 37.14 42.95
CA PRO A 122 2.28 36.77 41.90
C PRO A 122 1.66 35.92 40.78
N ALA A 123 0.41 35.47 40.95
CA ALA A 123 -0.30 34.53 40.08
C ALA A 123 -0.40 34.96 38.60
N ARG A 124 -0.43 36.27 38.30
CA ARG A 124 -0.53 36.75 36.91
C ARG A 124 0.77 36.58 36.12
N ARG A 125 1.95 36.73 36.77
CA ARG A 125 3.25 36.57 36.09
C ARG A 125 3.55 35.09 35.80
N GLY A 126 3.25 34.19 36.73
CA GLY A 126 3.45 32.75 36.52
C GLY A 126 2.61 32.20 35.35
N ARG A 127 1.32 32.59 35.28
CA ARG A 127 0.44 32.17 34.19
C ARG A 127 0.91 32.65 32.81
N PHE A 128 1.47 33.86 32.71
CA PHE A 128 2.03 34.38 31.46
C PHE A 128 3.16 33.50 30.92
N TRP A 129 4.11 33.14 31.78
CA TRP A 129 5.26 32.30 31.41
C TRP A 129 4.84 30.87 31.07
N VAL A 130 3.90 30.27 31.81
CA VAL A 130 3.37 28.94 31.50
C VAL A 130 2.69 28.92 30.13
N VAL A 131 1.80 29.88 29.85
CA VAL A 131 1.11 29.95 28.55
C VAL A 131 2.10 30.22 27.42
N THR A 132 3.11 31.06 27.64
CA THR A 132 4.17 31.32 26.66
C THR A 132 4.99 30.08 26.36
N LEU A 133 5.39 29.33 27.39
CA LEU A 133 6.13 28.09 27.22
C LEU A 133 5.30 27.05 26.46
N MET A 134 4.03 26.87 26.82
CA MET A 134 3.15 25.92 26.15
C MET A 134 2.89 26.31 24.69
N ALA A 135 2.66 27.58 24.40
CA ALA A 135 2.52 28.07 23.04
C ALA A 135 3.80 27.86 22.22
N ALA A 136 4.97 28.15 22.81
CA ALA A 136 6.25 27.92 22.15
C ALA A 136 6.49 26.43 21.83
N ILE A 137 6.19 25.53 22.77
CA ILE A 137 6.28 24.08 22.55
C ILE A 137 5.32 23.65 21.44
N ALA A 138 4.06 24.11 21.47
CA ALA A 138 3.07 23.76 20.45
C ALA A 138 3.49 24.27 19.05
N ILE A 139 3.95 25.52 18.95
CA ILE A 139 4.45 26.10 17.70
C ILE A 139 5.67 25.32 17.20
N ALA A 140 6.65 25.04 18.06
CA ALA A 140 7.85 24.30 17.70
C ALA A 140 7.53 22.88 17.24
N GLY A 141 6.65 22.18 17.95
CA GLY A 141 6.21 20.81 17.61
C GLY A 141 5.48 20.76 16.27
N THR A 142 4.47 21.61 16.08
CA THR A 142 3.69 21.67 14.83
C THR A 142 4.54 22.11 13.64
N PHE A 143 5.41 23.11 13.82
CA PHE A 143 6.33 23.54 12.78
C PHE A 143 7.33 22.43 12.41
N SER A 144 7.87 21.71 13.41
CA SER A 144 8.75 20.58 13.17
C SER A 144 8.06 19.45 12.40
N LEU A 145 6.80 19.14 12.72
CA LEU A 145 5.99 18.19 11.97
C LEU A 145 5.75 18.63 10.52
N GLY A 146 5.48 19.92 10.29
CA GLY A 146 5.37 20.49 8.95
C GLY A 146 6.66 20.31 8.13
N ARG A 147 7.82 20.60 8.73
CA ARG A 147 9.12 20.36 8.08
C ARG A 147 9.38 18.89 7.81
N TRP A 148 9.01 18.01 8.73
CA TRP A 148 9.16 16.56 8.53
C TRP A 148 8.30 16.06 7.36
N GLN A 149 7.07 16.56 7.22
CA GLN A 149 6.22 16.23 6.07
C GLN A 149 6.84 16.72 4.75
N LEU A 150 7.38 17.94 4.70
CA LEU A 150 8.10 18.43 3.50
C LEU A 150 9.33 17.58 3.18
N SER A 151 10.09 17.15 4.20
CA SER A 151 11.24 16.26 3.99
C SER A 151 10.80 14.91 3.40
N ARG A 152 9.67 14.35 3.85
CA ARG A 152 9.10 13.12 3.27
C ARG A 152 8.58 13.32 1.85
N ALA A 153 8.01 14.48 1.53
CA ALA A 153 7.63 14.84 0.17
C ALA A 153 8.89 14.85 -0.74
N ALA A 154 9.93 15.57 -0.35
CA ALA A 154 11.17 15.68 -1.12
C ALA A 154 11.87 14.33 -1.35
N GLN A 155 11.87 13.44 -0.35
CA GLN A 155 12.41 12.08 -0.52
C GLN A 155 11.65 11.29 -1.60
N LYS A 156 10.32 11.41 -1.61
CA LYS A 156 9.48 10.71 -2.59
C LYS A 156 9.61 11.34 -3.99
N GLU A 157 9.77 12.65 -4.07
CA GLU A 157 10.06 13.34 -5.33
C GLU A 157 11.40 12.91 -5.91
N ALA A 158 12.43 12.74 -5.08
CA ALA A 158 13.73 12.24 -5.54
C ALA A 158 13.61 10.83 -6.14
N ILE A 159 12.91 9.92 -5.47
CA ILE A 159 12.65 8.57 -6.00
C ILE A 159 11.85 8.64 -7.31
N GLN A 160 10.84 9.51 -7.40
CA GLN A 160 10.07 9.69 -8.62
C GLN A 160 10.97 10.17 -9.78
N ALA A 161 11.84 11.14 -9.50
CA ALA A 161 12.77 11.69 -10.48
C ALA A 161 13.76 10.62 -10.98
N GLU A 162 14.29 9.77 -10.09
CA GLU A 162 15.15 8.64 -10.47
C GLU A 162 14.41 7.66 -11.39
N ILE A 163 13.16 7.32 -11.07
CA ILE A 163 12.32 6.44 -11.90
C ILE A 163 12.09 7.06 -13.28
N ASP A 164 11.77 8.35 -13.34
CA ASP A 164 11.47 9.04 -14.59
C ASP A 164 12.74 9.27 -15.44
N GLU A 165 13.89 9.50 -14.82
CA GLU A 165 15.19 9.50 -15.49
C GLU A 165 15.45 8.15 -16.16
N GLN A 166 15.30 7.04 -15.43
CA GLN A 166 15.52 5.70 -15.98
C GLN A 166 14.55 5.36 -17.14
N LYS A 167 13.28 5.75 -17.03
CA LYS A 167 12.28 5.55 -18.08
C LYS A 167 12.60 6.30 -19.37
N ASN A 168 13.25 7.46 -19.26
CA ASN A 168 13.60 8.31 -20.40
C ASN A 168 14.93 7.95 -21.06
N LEU A 169 15.72 7.05 -20.46
CA LEU A 169 16.94 6.55 -21.08
C LEU A 169 16.63 5.70 -22.31
N GLU A 170 17.57 5.68 -23.25
CA GLU A 170 17.51 4.79 -24.41
C GLU A 170 17.33 3.32 -23.97
N PRO A 171 16.42 2.58 -24.63
CA PRO A 171 16.16 1.19 -24.27
C PRO A 171 17.42 0.35 -24.35
N LEU A 172 17.65 -0.46 -23.34
CA LEU A 172 18.73 -1.44 -23.34
C LEU A 172 18.50 -2.45 -24.47
N ASP A 173 19.56 -2.73 -25.21
CA ASP A 173 19.58 -3.86 -26.12
C ASP A 173 19.76 -5.17 -25.34
N GLN A 174 19.60 -6.27 -26.04
CA GLN A 174 19.70 -7.60 -25.46
C GLN A 174 21.09 -7.88 -24.87
N ALA A 175 22.17 -7.41 -25.50
CA ALA A 175 23.52 -7.66 -25.02
C ALA A 175 23.80 -6.93 -23.70
N ALA A 176 23.40 -5.66 -23.61
CA ALA A 176 23.52 -4.85 -22.41
C ALA A 176 22.63 -5.39 -21.27
N PHE A 177 21.42 -5.86 -21.58
CA PHE A 177 20.55 -6.51 -20.60
C PHE A 177 21.18 -7.77 -19.99
N MET A 178 21.80 -8.60 -20.84
CA MET A 178 22.48 -9.83 -20.42
C MET A 178 23.74 -9.56 -19.60
N ALA A 179 24.37 -8.39 -19.79
CA ALA A 179 25.54 -7.94 -19.02
C ALA A 179 25.18 -7.30 -17.67
N LEU A 180 23.90 -7.07 -17.37
CA LEU A 180 23.48 -6.53 -16.07
C LEU A 180 23.78 -7.55 -14.97
N ASP A 181 24.56 -7.13 -13.96
CA ASP A 181 24.77 -7.92 -12.76
C ASP A 181 23.47 -8.09 -11.97
N ASN A 182 23.33 -9.25 -11.31
CA ASN A 182 22.14 -9.66 -10.54
C ASN A 182 21.75 -8.70 -9.39
N ALA A 183 22.62 -7.74 -9.04
CA ALA A 183 22.39 -6.76 -7.98
C ALA A 183 22.06 -5.35 -8.51
N SER A 184 21.93 -5.16 -9.82
CA SER A 184 21.85 -3.82 -10.42
C SER A 184 20.44 -3.23 -10.33
N SER A 185 20.08 -2.74 -9.13
CA SER A 185 18.93 -1.85 -8.92
C SER A 185 18.98 -0.59 -9.79
N SER A 186 20.16 -0.24 -10.31
CA SER A 186 20.40 0.90 -11.20
C SER A 186 19.72 0.83 -12.56
N ALA A 187 19.28 -0.36 -13.01
CA ALA A 187 18.58 -0.53 -14.29
C ALA A 187 17.06 -0.66 -14.13
N LEU A 188 16.52 -0.63 -12.90
CA LEU A 188 15.08 -0.68 -12.67
C LEU A 188 14.39 0.50 -13.36
N HIS A 189 13.18 0.25 -13.87
CA HIS A 189 12.38 1.20 -14.63
C HIS A 189 12.93 1.62 -15.99
N ARG A 190 14.11 1.11 -16.39
CA ARG A 190 14.66 1.35 -17.72
C ARG A 190 13.96 0.49 -18.78
N PRO A 191 13.69 1.02 -19.98
CA PRO A 191 13.18 0.23 -21.09
C PRO A 191 14.24 -0.77 -21.61
N VAL A 192 13.78 -1.91 -22.14
CA VAL A 192 14.61 -2.94 -22.75
C VAL A 192 13.89 -3.54 -23.96
N ARG A 193 14.68 -3.92 -24.99
CA ARG A 193 14.21 -4.68 -26.15
C ARG A 193 14.89 -6.04 -26.17
N LEU A 194 14.09 -7.10 -26.07
CA LEU A 194 14.57 -8.48 -26.12
C LEU A 194 13.93 -9.23 -27.28
N ARG A 195 14.68 -10.16 -27.88
CA ARG A 195 14.16 -11.04 -28.92
C ARG A 195 14.24 -12.49 -28.43
N GLY A 196 13.24 -13.30 -28.75
CA GLY A 196 13.12 -14.61 -28.12
C GLY A 196 11.81 -15.34 -28.36
N LEU A 197 11.56 -16.34 -27.53
CA LEU A 197 10.42 -17.25 -27.63
C LEU A 197 9.58 -17.22 -26.35
N TRP A 198 8.26 -17.19 -26.52
CA TRP A 198 7.34 -17.39 -25.40
C TRP A 198 7.30 -18.86 -24.99
N LEU A 199 7.51 -19.11 -23.69
CA LEU A 199 7.28 -20.44 -23.09
C LEU A 199 5.83 -20.55 -22.61
N ALA A 200 4.91 -20.57 -23.57
CA ALA A 200 3.46 -20.49 -23.31
C ALA A 200 2.92 -21.52 -22.30
N PRO A 201 3.36 -22.81 -22.29
CA PRO A 201 2.88 -23.81 -21.32
C PRO A 201 3.20 -23.46 -19.86
N HIS A 202 4.15 -22.55 -19.64
CA HIS A 202 4.60 -22.10 -18.33
C HIS A 202 3.93 -20.79 -17.89
N THR A 203 2.89 -20.34 -18.58
CA THR A 203 2.17 -19.10 -18.22
C THR A 203 1.48 -19.21 -16.86
N VAL A 204 1.61 -18.16 -16.06
CA VAL A 204 1.00 -17.99 -14.73
C VAL A 204 0.10 -16.77 -14.74
N TYR A 205 -1.06 -16.87 -14.09
CA TYR A 205 -2.02 -15.79 -13.91
C TYR A 205 -1.99 -15.36 -12.44
N LEU A 206 -1.49 -14.17 -12.16
CA LEU A 206 -1.50 -13.60 -10.82
C LEU A 206 -2.87 -13.01 -10.48
N ASP A 207 -3.57 -13.59 -9.51
CA ASP A 207 -4.89 -13.13 -9.04
C ASP A 207 -4.78 -11.87 -8.17
N ASN A 208 -5.94 -11.27 -7.88
CA ASN A 208 -6.10 -10.06 -7.08
C ASN A 208 -5.33 -8.85 -7.64
N ARG A 209 -5.28 -8.74 -8.96
CA ARG A 209 -4.69 -7.61 -9.68
C ARG A 209 -5.82 -6.79 -10.28
N GLN A 210 -6.02 -5.58 -9.78
CA GLN A 210 -7.07 -4.69 -10.26
C GLN A 210 -6.49 -3.72 -11.29
N MET A 211 -7.24 -3.49 -12.36
CA MET A 211 -6.99 -2.45 -13.34
C MET A 211 -8.25 -1.60 -13.47
N HIS A 212 -8.13 -0.28 -13.27
CA HIS A 212 -9.26 0.66 -13.25
C HIS A 212 -10.43 0.24 -12.33
N GLY A 213 -10.13 -0.34 -11.16
CA GLY A 213 -11.13 -0.81 -10.19
C GLY A 213 -11.82 -2.13 -10.54
N ILE A 214 -11.46 -2.75 -11.67
CA ILE A 214 -11.99 -4.04 -12.10
C ILE A 214 -11.00 -5.15 -11.69
N PRO A 215 -11.45 -6.22 -11.01
CA PRO A 215 -10.59 -7.35 -10.67
C PRO A 215 -10.23 -8.19 -11.90
N GLY A 216 -8.98 -8.62 -11.94
CA GLY A 216 -8.44 -9.46 -13.01
C GLY A 216 -7.14 -10.12 -12.62
N PHE A 217 -6.41 -10.53 -13.66
CA PHE A 217 -5.16 -11.26 -13.55
C PHE A 217 -4.04 -10.52 -14.25
N TYR A 218 -2.84 -10.49 -13.67
CA TYR A 218 -1.64 -10.24 -14.45
C TYR A 218 -1.17 -11.54 -15.09
N VAL A 219 -0.95 -11.52 -16.40
CA VAL A 219 -0.49 -12.67 -17.17
C VAL A 219 1.02 -12.63 -17.27
N LEU A 220 1.67 -13.62 -16.69
CA LEU A 220 3.12 -13.75 -16.61
C LEU A 220 3.54 -14.96 -17.45
N THR A 221 4.40 -14.75 -18.44
CA THR A 221 4.93 -15.83 -19.27
C THR A 221 6.46 -15.76 -19.28
N PRO A 222 7.16 -16.88 -19.01
CA PRO A 222 8.60 -16.92 -19.18
C PRO A 222 8.99 -16.72 -20.64
N PHE A 223 10.03 -15.93 -20.87
CA PHE A 223 10.54 -15.60 -22.19
C PHE A 223 11.97 -16.10 -22.34
N ALA A 224 12.21 -16.99 -23.30
CA ALA A 224 13.54 -17.51 -23.62
C ALA A 224 14.27 -16.56 -24.57
N ILE A 225 15.41 -16.05 -24.13
CA ILE A 225 16.15 -14.99 -24.83
C ILE A 225 17.00 -15.60 -25.97
N GLU A 226 16.86 -15.08 -27.18
CA GLU A 226 17.57 -15.56 -28.37
C GLU A 226 19.10 -15.56 -28.19
N GLY A 227 19.77 -16.67 -28.53
CA GLY A 227 21.22 -16.77 -28.40
C GLY A 227 21.72 -16.91 -26.97
N SER A 228 20.82 -17.12 -26.00
CA SER A 228 21.13 -17.32 -24.59
C SER A 228 20.48 -18.59 -24.04
N ASN A 229 21.06 -19.12 -22.96
CA ASN A 229 20.44 -20.18 -22.16
C ASN A 229 19.63 -19.61 -20.99
N GLN A 230 19.38 -18.29 -20.93
CA GLN A 230 18.60 -17.67 -19.87
C GLN A 230 17.15 -17.40 -20.30
N THR A 231 16.25 -17.47 -19.33
CA THR A 231 14.86 -17.00 -19.44
C THR A 231 14.62 -15.86 -18.48
N VAL A 232 13.70 -14.96 -18.83
CA VAL A 232 13.23 -13.89 -17.95
C VAL A 232 11.71 -13.96 -17.81
N MET A 233 11.19 -13.65 -16.63
CA MET A 233 9.75 -13.58 -16.42
C MET A 233 9.21 -12.26 -17.00
N VAL A 234 8.23 -12.33 -17.89
CA VAL A 234 7.60 -11.14 -18.47
C VAL A 234 6.14 -11.06 -18.04
N GLN A 235 5.77 -9.95 -17.41
CA GLN A 235 4.40 -9.52 -17.17
C GLN A 235 3.86 -8.96 -18.50
N ARG A 236 3.09 -9.76 -19.23
CA ARG A 236 2.63 -9.44 -20.60
C ARG A 236 1.49 -8.42 -20.64
N GLY A 237 0.70 -8.40 -19.58
CA GLY A 237 -0.45 -7.51 -19.43
C GLY A 237 -1.45 -8.02 -18.41
N TRP A 238 -2.60 -7.38 -18.40
CA TRP A 238 -3.73 -7.67 -17.53
C TRP A 238 -4.92 -8.18 -18.34
N ILE A 239 -5.67 -9.11 -17.77
CA ILE A 239 -6.92 -9.63 -18.33
C ILE A 239 -8.01 -9.65 -17.25
N GLN A 240 -9.23 -9.30 -17.65
CA GLN A 240 -10.35 -9.27 -16.74
C GLN A 240 -10.71 -10.68 -16.26
N ARG A 241 -11.02 -10.80 -14.97
CA ARG A 241 -11.52 -12.05 -14.40
C ARG A 241 -12.95 -12.29 -14.86
N ASN A 242 -13.27 -13.53 -15.23
CA ASN A 242 -14.66 -13.91 -15.46
C ASN A 242 -15.42 -13.91 -14.12
N PHE A 243 -16.49 -13.12 -14.05
CA PHE A 243 -17.31 -12.98 -12.83
C PHE A 243 -18.24 -14.18 -12.58
N ASN A 244 -18.64 -14.87 -13.64
CA ASN A 244 -19.58 -15.98 -13.57
C ASN A 244 -18.86 -17.29 -13.22
N ASP A 245 -17.65 -17.49 -13.75
CA ASP A 245 -16.80 -18.63 -13.42
C ASP A 245 -15.40 -18.16 -13.04
N ARG A 246 -15.10 -18.27 -11.75
CA ARG A 246 -13.84 -17.81 -11.14
C ARG A 246 -12.61 -18.58 -11.61
N ALA A 247 -12.77 -19.79 -12.16
CA ALA A 247 -11.69 -20.63 -12.66
C ALA A 247 -11.52 -20.52 -14.19
N GLN A 248 -12.52 -19.96 -14.89
CA GLN A 248 -12.46 -19.80 -16.34
C GLN A 248 -11.53 -18.65 -16.74
N LEU A 249 -10.43 -19.00 -17.39
CA LEU A 249 -9.50 -18.05 -17.99
C LEU A 249 -9.93 -17.71 -19.41
N GLN A 250 -9.97 -16.43 -19.73
CA GLN A 250 -10.13 -15.99 -21.11
C GLN A 250 -8.87 -16.38 -21.92
N PRO A 251 -9.03 -16.83 -23.18
CA PRO A 251 -7.90 -17.25 -23.98
C PRO A 251 -6.98 -16.07 -24.31
N VAL A 252 -5.70 -16.20 -23.95
CA VAL A 252 -4.65 -15.24 -24.29
C VAL A 252 -3.95 -15.71 -25.57
N VAL A 253 -3.90 -14.84 -26.58
CA VAL A 253 -3.18 -15.16 -27.81
C VAL A 253 -1.68 -15.06 -27.56
N THR A 254 -0.93 -16.13 -27.82
CA THR A 254 0.53 -16.11 -27.67
C THR A 254 1.15 -16.38 -29.02
N PRO A 255 1.81 -15.38 -29.66
CA PRO A 255 2.39 -15.57 -30.97
C PRO A 255 3.40 -16.74 -30.96
N PRO A 256 3.28 -17.70 -31.89
CA PRO A 256 4.25 -18.78 -32.00
C PRO A 256 5.54 -18.28 -32.67
N GLY A 257 6.66 -18.83 -32.25
CA GLY A 257 7.97 -18.51 -32.84
C GLY A 257 8.59 -17.24 -32.28
N LEU A 258 9.58 -16.73 -33.01
CA LEU A 258 10.51 -15.71 -32.52
C LEU A 258 9.88 -14.33 -32.61
N VAL A 259 9.79 -13.64 -31.47
CA VAL A 259 9.20 -12.30 -31.35
C VAL A 259 10.16 -11.34 -30.67
N GLU A 260 9.95 -10.05 -30.92
CA GLU A 260 10.58 -8.97 -30.18
C GLU A 260 9.62 -8.45 -29.13
N VAL A 261 10.10 -8.31 -27.90
CA VAL A 261 9.35 -7.80 -26.75
C VAL A 261 10.04 -6.53 -26.28
N VAL A 262 9.26 -5.46 -26.24
CA VAL A 262 9.64 -4.21 -25.59
C VAL A 262 8.98 -4.18 -24.22
N GLY A 263 9.76 -3.89 -23.19
CA GLY A 263 9.26 -3.80 -21.84
C GLY A 263 10.14 -2.93 -20.95
N THR A 264 9.71 -2.77 -19.72
CA THR A 264 10.44 -2.03 -18.69
C THR A 264 10.95 -3.01 -17.64
N ILE A 265 12.20 -2.83 -17.21
CA ILE A 265 12.77 -3.65 -16.14
C ILE A 265 12.03 -3.32 -14.84
N SER A 266 11.54 -4.37 -14.18
CA SER A 266 10.76 -4.28 -12.95
C SER A 266 11.38 -5.20 -11.90
N PRO A 267 11.21 -4.91 -10.60
CA PRO A 267 11.44 -5.92 -9.57
C PRO A 267 10.59 -7.18 -9.85
N PRO A 268 10.94 -8.32 -9.23
CA PRO A 268 10.10 -9.51 -9.22
C PRO A 268 8.65 -9.17 -8.81
N PRO A 269 7.65 -9.90 -9.33
CA PRO A 269 6.25 -9.59 -9.07
C PRO A 269 5.95 -9.51 -7.58
N SER A 270 5.25 -8.45 -7.17
CA SER A 270 5.03 -8.13 -5.75
C SER A 270 4.30 -9.26 -5.02
N HIS A 271 4.80 -9.65 -3.86
CA HIS A 271 4.12 -10.56 -2.94
C HIS A 271 3.00 -9.79 -2.21
N LEU A 272 1.74 -10.15 -2.46
CA LEU A 272 0.62 -9.76 -1.62
C LEU A 272 0.73 -10.50 -0.28
N LEU A 273 0.34 -9.85 0.81
CA LEU A 273 0.37 -10.46 2.15
C LEU A 273 -0.52 -11.71 2.18
N ASP A 274 0.07 -12.88 2.46
CA ASP A 274 -0.68 -14.10 2.68
C ASP A 274 -1.37 -14.03 4.05
N LEU A 275 -2.69 -13.84 4.07
CA LEU A 275 -3.49 -13.88 5.31
C LEU A 275 -3.78 -15.32 5.80
N GLY A 276 -3.02 -16.30 5.32
CA GLY A 276 -3.04 -17.67 5.77
C GLY A 276 -1.61 -18.16 5.94
N LYS A 277 -1.27 -18.59 7.14
CA LYS A 277 0.03 -19.21 7.43
C LYS A 277 0.08 -20.55 6.69
N ALA A 278 0.62 -20.57 5.48
CA ALA A 278 0.99 -21.82 4.84
C ALA A 278 2.18 -22.38 5.65
N GLU A 279 1.98 -23.53 6.27
CA GLU A 279 3.06 -24.20 7.00
C GLU A 279 4.20 -24.54 6.03
N PRO A 280 5.47 -24.35 6.41
CA PRO A 280 6.60 -24.74 5.59
C PRO A 280 6.55 -26.26 5.36
N GLY A 281 6.20 -26.68 4.14
CA GLY A 281 6.10 -28.10 3.77
C GLY A 281 4.69 -28.69 3.72
N ALA A 282 3.64 -27.92 4.00
CA ALA A 282 2.31 -28.32 3.56
C ALA A 282 2.29 -28.31 2.02
N PRO A 283 1.79 -29.36 1.33
CA PRO A 283 1.50 -29.26 -0.08
C PRO A 283 0.59 -28.04 -0.25
N MET A 284 1.11 -26.99 -0.89
CA MET A 284 0.24 -25.95 -1.42
C MET A 284 -0.86 -26.69 -2.21
N PRO A 285 -2.12 -26.23 -2.18
CA PRO A 285 -3.05 -26.55 -3.25
C PRO A 285 -2.46 -25.92 -4.51
N GLY A 286 -1.46 -26.56 -5.09
CA GLY A 286 -0.32 -25.83 -5.65
C GLY A 286 0.83 -26.68 -6.17
N GLY A 287 1.14 -27.80 -5.50
CA GLY A 287 2.23 -28.69 -5.90
C GLY A 287 2.00 -29.31 -7.29
N ALA A 288 3.04 -29.25 -8.14
CA ALA A 288 3.20 -29.94 -9.42
C ALA A 288 1.91 -30.51 -10.04
N GLY A 289 1.15 -29.64 -10.73
CA GLY A 289 -0.15 -29.97 -11.34
C GLY A 289 -1.28 -29.02 -10.96
N SER A 290 -1.01 -28.05 -10.08
CA SER A 290 -2.01 -27.12 -9.60
C SER A 290 -2.16 -25.86 -10.46
N SER A 291 -3.38 -25.36 -10.52
CA SER A 291 -3.90 -24.24 -11.31
C SER A 291 -2.85 -23.21 -11.82
N PRO A 292 -2.95 -22.77 -13.08
CA PRO A 292 -2.12 -21.67 -13.58
C PRO A 292 -2.39 -20.34 -12.85
N ILE A 293 -3.45 -20.26 -12.04
CA ILE A 293 -3.81 -19.09 -11.23
C ILE A 293 -3.08 -19.15 -9.87
N ARG A 294 -2.32 -18.10 -9.54
CA ARG A 294 -1.57 -17.97 -8.27
C ARG A 294 -1.83 -16.61 -7.63
N GLN A 295 -1.85 -16.51 -6.31
CA GLN A 295 -1.92 -15.20 -5.64
C GLN A 295 -0.57 -14.50 -5.63
N ASN A 296 0.49 -15.28 -5.38
CA ASN A 296 1.87 -14.85 -5.30
C ASN A 296 2.75 -15.74 -6.17
N LEU A 297 3.84 -15.16 -6.67
CA LEU A 297 4.83 -15.88 -7.47
C LEU A 297 6.23 -15.53 -6.97
N ASP A 298 6.80 -16.46 -6.21
CA ASP A 298 8.23 -16.48 -5.92
C ASP A 298 8.97 -17.05 -7.15
N LEU A 299 9.86 -16.25 -7.75
CA LEU A 299 10.58 -16.66 -8.96
C LEU A 299 11.64 -17.74 -8.68
N GLU A 300 12.19 -17.79 -7.46
CA GLU A 300 13.16 -18.79 -7.02
C GLU A 300 12.49 -20.16 -6.89
N ALA A 301 11.36 -20.21 -6.19
CA ALA A 301 10.54 -21.41 -6.06
C ALA A 301 10.03 -21.87 -7.43
N TYR A 302 9.53 -20.95 -8.24
CA TYR A 302 9.06 -21.25 -9.59
C TYR A 302 10.18 -21.80 -10.49
N ARG A 303 11.41 -21.29 -10.36
CA ARG A 303 12.57 -21.84 -11.08
C ARG A 303 12.85 -23.27 -10.64
N ALA A 304 12.84 -23.54 -9.34
CA ALA A 304 13.07 -24.87 -8.80
C ALA A 304 12.00 -25.87 -9.28
N ASP A 305 10.73 -25.45 -9.29
CA ASP A 305 9.60 -26.27 -9.74
C ASP A 305 9.64 -26.59 -11.24
N THR A 306 10.02 -25.61 -12.07
CA THR A 306 9.98 -25.74 -13.54
C THR A 306 11.29 -26.23 -14.14
N GLY A 307 12.41 -26.12 -13.42
CA GLY A 307 13.75 -26.42 -13.93
C GLY A 307 14.23 -25.46 -15.02
N LEU A 308 13.50 -24.36 -15.27
CA LEU A 308 13.88 -23.36 -16.27
C LEU A 308 15.10 -22.57 -15.79
N PRO A 309 16.00 -22.14 -16.67
CA PRO A 309 17.09 -21.22 -16.33
C PRO A 309 16.55 -19.79 -16.19
N LEU A 310 15.64 -19.58 -15.23
CA LEU A 310 14.95 -18.31 -14.97
C LEU A 310 15.81 -17.36 -14.17
N ARG A 311 15.94 -16.14 -14.67
CA ARG A 311 16.46 -14.99 -13.96
C ARG A 311 15.47 -14.56 -12.88
N THR A 312 15.90 -14.55 -11.62
CA THR A 312 15.01 -14.37 -10.45
C THR A 312 15.18 -13.01 -9.76
N ASP A 313 16.25 -12.27 -10.06
CA ASP A 313 16.54 -10.93 -9.54
C ASP A 313 15.64 -9.84 -10.13
N ILE A 314 15.18 -10.01 -11.37
CA ILE A 314 14.36 -9.03 -12.09
C ILE A 314 13.25 -9.70 -12.90
N SER A 315 12.21 -8.92 -13.20
CA SER A 315 11.18 -9.27 -14.17
C SER A 315 11.05 -8.15 -15.21
N LEU A 316 10.34 -8.42 -16.30
CA LEU A 316 10.00 -7.40 -17.29
C LEU A 316 8.51 -7.12 -17.26
N GLN A 317 8.16 -5.87 -17.46
CA GLN A 317 6.79 -5.44 -17.67
C GLN A 317 6.64 -5.01 -19.12
N GLN A 318 5.90 -5.78 -19.93
CA GLN A 318 5.74 -5.50 -21.36
C GLN A 318 5.00 -4.17 -21.55
N THR A 319 5.50 -3.32 -22.44
CA THR A 319 4.91 -2.02 -22.76
C THR A 319 4.31 -2.01 -24.17
N GLY A 320 3.47 -1.02 -24.46
CA GLY A 320 2.79 -0.85 -25.74
C GLY A 320 1.26 -0.96 -25.62
N GLU A 321 0.57 -0.77 -26.75
CA GLU A 321 -0.90 -0.80 -26.85
C GLU A 321 -1.49 -2.14 -26.43
N ALA A 322 -2.78 -2.16 -26.08
CA ALA A 322 -3.49 -3.41 -25.80
C ALA A 322 -3.47 -4.34 -27.02
N SER A 323 -3.04 -5.59 -26.82
CA SER A 323 -3.02 -6.63 -27.87
C SER A 323 -3.15 -8.00 -27.24
N GLU A 324 -3.43 -9.04 -28.03
CA GLU A 324 -3.44 -10.44 -27.56
C GLU A 324 -4.51 -10.75 -26.50
N GLY A 325 -5.49 -9.86 -26.33
CA GLY A 325 -6.49 -9.92 -25.24
C GLY A 325 -5.99 -9.33 -23.91
N LEU A 326 -4.84 -8.65 -23.91
CA LEU A 326 -4.18 -8.11 -22.73
C LEU A 326 -4.14 -6.58 -22.78
N GLN A 327 -4.46 -5.97 -21.64
CA GLN A 327 -4.26 -4.53 -21.40
C GLN A 327 -2.91 -4.30 -20.74
N ARG A 328 -2.26 -3.18 -21.07
CA ARG A 328 -0.91 -2.84 -20.58
C ARG A 328 -0.86 -1.47 -19.90
N ASP A 329 -2.00 -1.04 -19.36
CA ASP A 329 -2.14 0.21 -18.60
C ASP A 329 -1.65 0.02 -17.17
N TRP A 330 -0.35 -0.21 -17.04
CA TRP A 330 0.29 -0.47 -15.75
C TRP A 330 0.14 0.74 -14.83
N PRO A 331 -0.27 0.53 -13.56
CA PRO A 331 -0.40 1.63 -12.63
C PRO A 331 0.97 2.27 -12.41
N ALA A 332 1.04 3.59 -12.61
CA ALA A 332 2.24 4.35 -12.26
C ALA A 332 2.54 4.18 -10.76
N PRO A 333 3.82 4.16 -10.35
CA PRO A 333 4.19 4.18 -8.94
C PRO A 333 3.56 5.39 -8.24
N ALA A 334 2.47 5.19 -7.50
CA ALA A 334 1.79 6.25 -6.78
C ALA A 334 2.53 6.51 -5.46
N LEU A 335 3.61 7.30 -5.52
CA LEU A 335 4.39 7.64 -4.33
C LEU A 335 3.63 8.54 -3.36
N GLY A 336 2.53 9.19 -3.80
CA GLY A 336 1.61 9.95 -2.93
C GLY A 336 2.25 11.17 -2.29
N VAL A 337 3.00 11.93 -3.08
CA VAL A 337 3.74 13.13 -2.65
C VAL A 337 2.77 14.22 -2.19
N GLU A 338 1.66 14.39 -2.92
CA GLU A 338 0.63 15.40 -2.70
C GLU A 338 0.01 15.33 -1.30
N LYS A 339 -0.10 14.11 -0.73
CA LYS A 339 -0.60 13.91 0.64
C LYS A 339 0.31 14.58 1.66
N HIS A 340 1.62 14.52 1.47
CA HIS A 340 2.59 15.14 2.38
C HIS A 340 2.54 16.67 2.33
N TYR A 341 2.30 17.26 1.16
CA TYR A 341 2.06 18.70 1.04
C TYR A 341 0.79 19.13 1.78
N GLY A 342 -0.31 18.37 1.64
CA GLY A 342 -1.55 18.63 2.38
C GLY A 342 -1.35 18.62 3.90
N TYR A 343 -0.65 17.61 4.43
CA TYR A 343 -0.32 17.56 5.85
C TYR A 343 0.63 18.68 6.28
N ALA A 344 1.64 19.02 5.47
CA ALA A 344 2.54 20.12 5.77
C ALA A 344 1.76 21.45 5.92
N PHE A 345 0.82 21.72 5.00
CA PHE A 345 -0.05 22.88 5.08
C PHE A 345 -0.88 22.90 6.37
N GLN A 346 -1.47 21.76 6.77
CA GLN A 346 -2.23 21.66 8.02
C GLN A 346 -1.36 21.98 9.24
N TRP A 347 -0.14 21.43 9.31
CA TRP A 347 0.77 21.65 10.43
C TRP A 347 1.27 23.10 10.53
N PHE A 348 1.60 23.72 9.40
CA PHE A 348 1.97 25.14 9.37
C PHE A 348 0.77 26.06 9.66
N GLY A 349 -0.43 25.68 9.20
CA GLY A 349 -1.67 26.37 9.53
C GLY A 349 -1.95 26.36 11.03
N LEU A 350 -1.81 25.21 11.69
CA LEU A 350 -1.95 25.09 13.14
C LEU A 350 -0.88 25.91 13.89
N SER A 351 0.37 25.84 13.45
CA SER A 351 1.47 26.64 14.02
C SER A 351 1.16 28.15 13.94
N THR A 352 0.68 28.61 12.78
CA THR A 352 0.28 30.00 12.55
C THR A 352 -0.92 30.40 13.41
N LEU A 353 -1.93 29.52 13.53
CA LEU A 353 -3.10 29.76 14.37
C LEU A 353 -2.70 29.92 15.85
N VAL A 354 -1.86 29.03 16.39
CA VAL A 354 -1.38 29.15 17.77
C VAL A 354 -0.62 30.45 17.98
N LEU A 355 0.22 30.85 17.03
CA LEU A 355 0.94 32.13 17.08
C LEU A 355 -0.02 33.32 17.12
N ILE A 356 -1.03 33.36 16.23
CA ILE A 356 -2.03 34.44 16.19
C ILE A 356 -2.80 34.51 17.51
N LEU A 357 -3.29 33.37 18.02
CA LEU A 357 -4.02 33.32 19.28
C LEU A 357 -3.14 33.75 20.46
N TYR A 358 -1.88 33.31 20.48
CA TYR A 358 -0.90 33.72 21.49
C TYR A 358 -0.72 35.24 21.50
N VAL A 359 -0.44 35.85 20.35
CA VAL A 359 -0.24 37.30 20.21
C VAL A 359 -1.50 38.07 20.62
N TRP A 360 -2.67 37.60 20.17
CA TRP A 360 -3.94 38.22 20.48
C TRP A 360 -4.23 38.24 21.98
N PHE A 361 -4.15 37.08 22.65
CA PHE A 361 -4.52 36.98 24.05
C PHE A 361 -3.47 37.51 25.02
N GLN A 362 -2.19 37.48 24.67
CA GLN A 362 -1.12 37.95 25.55
C GLN A 362 -0.78 39.43 25.41
N PHE A 363 -0.96 40.02 24.22
CA PHE A 363 -0.56 41.40 23.97
C PHE A 363 -1.75 42.29 23.60
N ILE A 364 -2.54 41.89 22.59
CA ILE A 364 -3.59 42.75 22.03
C ILE A 364 -4.78 42.91 22.98
N ALA A 365 -5.33 41.81 23.49
CA ALA A 365 -6.49 41.84 24.37
C ALA A 365 -6.21 42.56 25.70
N PRO A 366 -5.08 42.33 26.40
CA PRO A 366 -4.73 43.08 27.60
C PRO A 366 -4.52 44.58 27.32
N TYR A 367 -3.86 44.93 26.22
CA TYR A 367 -3.66 46.32 25.81
C TYR A 367 -4.99 47.05 25.54
N ARG A 368 -5.92 46.40 24.82
CA ARG A 368 -7.25 46.95 24.54
C ARG A 368 -8.06 47.18 25.82
N ARG A 369 -8.03 46.22 26.77
CA ARG A 369 -8.69 46.35 28.07
C ARG A 369 -8.10 47.52 28.89
N ALA A 370 -6.77 47.64 28.93
CA ALA A 370 -6.10 48.74 29.63
C ALA A 370 -6.44 50.11 29.00
N ARG A 371 -6.56 50.19 27.68
CA ARG A 371 -6.94 51.44 26.98
C ARG A 371 -8.38 51.85 27.27
N LEU A 372 -9.31 50.90 27.33
CA LEU A 372 -10.72 51.16 27.67
C LEU A 372 -10.87 51.65 29.12
N ALA A 373 -10.15 51.02 30.06
CA ALA A 373 -10.17 51.41 31.48
C ALA A 373 -9.54 52.80 31.77
N ARG A 374 -8.83 53.40 30.81
CA ARG A 374 -8.31 54.77 30.93
C ARG A 374 -9.25 55.83 30.32
N ARG A 375 -10.31 55.40 29.63
CA ARG A 375 -11.24 56.27 28.89
C ARG A 375 -12.60 56.40 29.56
N GLY A 376 -12.94 55.49 30.47
CA GLY A 376 -14.06 55.63 31.41
C GLY A 376 -13.50 55.89 32.79
#